data_AF-A0A9Q3C077-F1
#
_entry.id   AF-A0A9Q3C077-F1
#
_cell.length_a   1.000
_cell.length_b   1.000
_cell.length_c   1.000
_cell.angle_alpha   90.00
_cell.angle_beta   90.00
_cell.angle_gamma   90.00
#
_symmetry.space_group_name_H-M   'P 1'
#
loop_
_entity.id
_entity.type
_entity.pdbx_description
1 polymer ?
#
loop_
_entity_poly.entity_id
_entity_poly.type
_entity_poly.pdbx_seq_one_letter_code
_entity_poly.pdbx_strand_id
1 'polypeptide(L)'
;MQEMTQIMPNLQEDSSYEASRPPAFKTPSMKEPELFAVTQPFKVRIFIQYCQLIFHTDPENFSQDRKKFLYATSFLIGQAAKWIEPYLSNITNQDPNYLLNYWTLFKSQLFMFFGDQNGVIKAEAELDSLRIKEVGHVLLYISDYRSLVSIIGDWGKRAPIHDSGSIGLSSFKN
;
A
#
# COMPACT_ATOMS: atom_id res chain seq x y z
N MET A 1 65.25 39.95 -4.24
CA MET A 1 63.91 40.41 -4.64
C MET A 1 63.07 39.16 -4.85
N GLN A 2 62.00 38.84 -4.12
CA GLN A 2 61.35 39.47 -2.98
C GLN A 2 60.44 38.38 -2.39
N GLU A 3 60.60 38.05 -1.11
CA GLU A 3 59.59 37.29 -0.37
C GLU A 3 58.33 38.13 -0.29
N MET A 4 57.18 37.54 -0.62
CA MET A 4 55.86 38.14 -0.43
C MET A 4 55.12 37.32 0.62
N THR A 5 55.53 37.52 1.87
CA THR A 5 54.73 37.18 3.05
C THR A 5 53.60 38.20 3.17
N GLN A 6 52.48 37.77 3.78
CA GLN A 6 51.33 38.55 4.26
C GLN A 6 50.32 38.98 3.16
N ILE A 7 49.00 38.84 3.30
CA ILE A 7 48.14 38.95 4.48
C ILE A 7 46.88 38.08 4.25
N MET A 8 46.57 37.15 5.17
CA MET A 8 45.21 36.61 5.30
C MET A 8 44.34 37.65 6.01
N PRO A 9 43.15 38.01 5.50
CA PRO A 9 42.17 38.71 6.31
C PRO A 9 41.49 37.70 7.25
N ASN A 10 41.54 38.05 8.53
CA ASN A 10 40.82 37.45 9.63
C ASN A 10 39.31 37.56 9.38
N LEU A 11 38.62 36.42 9.22
CA LEU A 11 37.16 36.31 9.36
C LEU A 11 36.88 35.39 10.54
N GLN A 12 37.00 35.95 11.75
CA GLN A 12 36.16 35.50 12.85
C GLN A 12 34.79 36.17 12.66
N GLU A 13 33.84 35.40 12.15
CA GLU A 13 32.43 35.58 12.52
C GLU A 13 31.93 34.26 13.10
N ASP A 14 31.75 34.33 14.41
CA ASP A 14 31.01 33.45 15.29
C ASP A 14 29.59 33.23 14.74
N SER A 15 29.25 32.00 14.38
CA SER A 15 27.85 31.58 14.27
C SER A 15 27.80 30.06 14.26
N SER A 16 27.40 29.51 15.39
CA SER A 16 26.90 28.15 15.54
C SER A 16 25.72 27.93 14.59
N TYR A 17 25.98 27.46 13.37
CA TYR A 17 24.98 26.79 12.54
C TYR A 17 24.80 25.36 13.08
N GLU A 18 24.22 25.28 14.27
CA GLU A 18 23.48 24.09 14.66
C GLU A 18 22.27 24.05 13.72
N ALA A 19 22.39 23.25 12.66
CA ALA A 19 21.31 23.00 11.72
C ALA A 19 20.15 22.40 12.50
N SER A 20 19.25 23.27 12.94
CA SER A 20 17.96 22.94 13.54
C SER A 20 17.28 21.90 12.65
N ARG A 21 17.39 20.63 13.07
CA ARG A 21 16.69 19.51 12.43
C ARG A 21 15.21 19.91 12.36
N PRO A 22 14.57 19.88 11.17
CA PRO A 22 13.15 20.19 11.10
C PRO A 22 12.42 19.33 12.13
N PRO A 23 11.45 19.88 12.88
CA PRO A 23 10.71 19.10 13.85
C PRO A 23 10.18 17.87 13.13
N ALA A 24 10.55 16.68 13.62
CA ALA A 24 10.03 15.43 13.09
C ALA A 24 8.52 15.57 13.00
N PHE A 25 7.95 15.31 11.83
CA PHE A 25 6.51 15.26 11.66
C PHE A 25 5.99 14.21 12.63
N LYS A 26 5.50 14.65 13.79
CA LYS A 26 4.86 13.77 14.76
C LYS A 26 3.50 13.47 14.16
N THR A 27 3.35 12.27 13.61
CA THR A 27 2.02 11.74 13.29
C THR A 27 1.14 11.94 14.51
N PRO A 28 0.01 12.65 14.42
CA PRO A 28 -0.94 12.70 15.53
C PRO A 28 -1.29 11.25 15.82
N SER A 29 -1.04 10.77 17.04
CA SER A 29 -1.28 9.39 17.51
C SER A 29 -2.38 8.74 16.69
N MET A 30 -2.01 8.05 15.59
CA MET A 30 -2.99 7.70 14.57
C MET A 30 -3.85 6.64 15.21
N LYS A 31 -5.14 6.95 15.34
CA LYS A 31 -6.14 6.09 15.99
C LYS A 31 -5.96 4.68 15.45
N GLU A 32 -5.68 3.75 16.34
CA GLU A 32 -5.55 2.32 16.02
C GLU A 32 -6.69 1.92 15.07
N PRO A 33 -6.40 1.26 13.94
CA PRO A 33 -7.43 0.92 12.99
C PRO A 33 -8.53 0.14 13.71
N GLU A 34 -9.78 0.58 13.51
CA GLU A 34 -10.94 -0.06 14.12
C GLU A 34 -10.90 -1.57 13.80
N LEU A 35 -11.03 -2.41 14.83
CA LEU A 35 -10.93 -3.86 14.69
C LEU A 35 -11.78 -4.33 13.51
N PHE A 36 -11.12 -4.98 12.54
CA PHE A 36 -11.66 -5.14 11.22
C PHE A 36 -12.51 -6.40 11.14
N ALA A 37 -13.78 -6.29 11.53
CA ALA A 37 -14.79 -7.28 11.22
C ALA A 37 -15.00 -7.29 9.71
N VAL A 38 -14.55 -8.36 9.05
CA VAL A 38 -14.58 -8.47 7.59
C VAL A 38 -15.97 -8.87 7.10
N THR A 39 -16.98 -8.13 7.56
CA THR A 39 -18.39 -8.32 7.22
C THR A 39 -18.84 -7.41 6.09
N GLN A 40 -18.02 -6.41 5.72
CA GLN A 40 -18.35 -5.39 4.71
C GLN A 40 -17.24 -5.25 3.67
N PRO A 41 -17.45 -5.71 2.42
CA PRO A 41 -16.40 -5.77 1.41
C PRO A 41 -15.75 -4.44 1.03
N PHE A 42 -16.51 -3.33 1.10
CA PHE A 42 -15.97 -1.98 0.83
C PHE A 42 -14.95 -1.53 1.89
N LYS A 43 -15.06 -2.02 3.13
CA LYS A 43 -14.16 -1.62 4.20
C LYS A 43 -12.75 -2.18 4.01
N VAL A 44 -12.56 -3.23 3.20
CA VAL A 44 -11.22 -3.82 2.95
C VAL A 44 -10.30 -2.83 2.25
N ARG A 45 -10.83 -2.07 1.28
CA ARG A 45 -10.06 -1.03 0.59
C ARG A 45 -9.62 0.06 1.56
N ILE A 46 -10.53 0.53 2.40
CA ILE A 46 -10.27 1.57 3.40
C ILE A 46 -9.20 1.07 4.40
N PHE A 47 -9.33 -0.16 4.87
CA PHE A 47 -8.36 -0.80 5.77
C PHE A 47 -6.96 -0.83 5.15
N ILE A 48 -6.83 -1.29 3.90
CA ILE A 48 -5.51 -1.35 3.24
C ILE A 48 -4.94 0.04 2.98
N GLN A 49 -5.77 1.02 2.58
CA GLN A 49 -5.34 2.42 2.42
C GLN A 49 -4.81 2.98 3.74
N TYR A 50 -5.49 2.68 4.85
CA TYR A 50 -5.04 3.06 6.19
C TYR A 50 -3.69 2.41 6.53
N CYS A 51 -3.53 1.10 6.31
CA CYS A 51 -2.24 0.43 6.50
C CYS A 51 -1.13 1.07 5.66
N GLN A 52 -1.41 1.36 4.38
CA GLN A 52 -0.44 2.02 3.50
C GLN A 52 -0.05 3.40 4.04
N LEU A 53 -1.00 4.20 4.51
CA LEU A 53 -0.71 5.50 5.11
C LEU A 53 0.26 5.37 6.29
N ILE A 54 -0.01 4.45 7.21
CA ILE A 54 0.87 4.16 8.36
C ILE A 54 2.28 3.77 7.90
N PHE A 55 2.39 2.86 6.93
CA PHE A 55 3.69 2.39 6.45
C PHE A 55 4.51 3.49 5.78
N HIS A 56 3.86 4.45 5.11
CA HIS A 56 4.54 5.60 4.52
C HIS A 56 4.98 6.61 5.57
N THR A 57 4.23 6.75 6.67
CA THR A 57 4.61 7.65 7.76
C THR A 57 5.77 7.14 8.62
N ASP A 58 6.03 5.83 8.62
CA ASP A 58 7.09 5.20 9.40
C ASP A 58 7.86 4.14 8.58
N PRO A 59 8.64 4.56 7.58
CA PRO A 59 9.33 3.64 6.67
C PRO A 59 10.44 2.83 7.36
N GLU A 60 11.01 3.31 8.46
CA GLU A 60 12.04 2.58 9.20
C GLU A 60 11.45 1.32 9.85
N ASN A 61 10.31 1.47 10.54
CA ASN A 61 9.62 0.33 11.15
C ASN A 61 8.90 -0.54 10.11
N PHE A 62 8.48 0.00 8.97
CA PHE A 62 7.78 -0.76 7.92
C PHE A 62 8.63 -1.01 6.66
N SER A 63 9.95 -1.09 6.82
CA SER A 63 10.91 -1.36 5.74
C SER A 63 10.78 -2.77 5.13
N GLN A 64 10.24 -3.73 5.89
CA GLN A 64 10.06 -5.12 5.44
C GLN A 64 8.58 -5.47 5.31
N ASP A 65 8.24 -6.20 4.24
CA ASP A 65 6.87 -6.64 3.99
C ASP A 65 6.32 -7.56 5.08
N ARG A 66 7.19 -8.33 5.74
CA ARG A 66 6.83 -9.12 6.92
C ARG A 66 6.27 -8.27 8.06
N LYS A 67 6.87 -7.11 8.31
CA LYS A 67 6.39 -6.20 9.38
C LYS A 67 5.04 -5.58 9.01
N LYS A 68 4.84 -5.24 7.74
CA LYS A 68 3.55 -4.75 7.20
C LYS A 68 2.46 -5.81 7.33
N PHE A 69 2.77 -7.04 6.96
CA PHE A 69 1.88 -8.19 7.10
C PHE A 69 1.47 -8.38 8.55
N LEU A 70 2.43 -8.54 9.47
CA LEU A 70 2.14 -8.76 10.89
C LEU A 70 1.26 -7.66 11.49
N TYR A 71 1.59 -6.39 11.19
CA TYR A 71 0.77 -5.25 11.60
C TYR A 71 -0.65 -5.35 11.06
N ALA A 72 -0.85 -5.58 9.76
CA ALA A 72 -2.20 -5.68 9.22
C ALA A 72 -2.99 -6.85 9.83
N THR A 73 -2.33 -8.00 10.05
CA THR A 73 -3.00 -9.19 10.59
C THR A 73 -3.46 -9.05 12.03
N SER A 74 -2.82 -8.20 12.85
CA SER A 74 -3.26 -7.97 14.23
C SER A 74 -4.63 -7.30 14.34
N PHE A 75 -5.12 -6.70 13.25
CA PHE A 75 -6.42 -6.04 13.19
C PHE A 75 -7.52 -6.91 12.56
N LEU A 76 -7.16 -8.07 12.00
CA LEU A 76 -8.13 -8.98 11.41
C LEU A 76 -8.88 -9.73 12.50
N ILE A 77 -10.21 -9.77 12.40
CA ILE A 77 -11.06 -10.56 13.29
C ILE A 77 -12.03 -11.45 12.49
N GLY A 78 -12.72 -12.36 13.18
CA GLY A 78 -13.75 -13.21 12.58
C GLY A 78 -13.20 -14.13 11.48
N GLN A 79 -13.84 -14.13 10.30
CA GLN A 79 -13.49 -15.05 9.21
C GLN A 79 -12.11 -14.77 8.61
N ALA A 80 -11.66 -13.50 8.58
CA ALA A 80 -10.32 -13.19 8.09
C ALA A 80 -9.22 -13.61 9.05
N ALA A 81 -9.46 -13.54 10.37
CA ALA A 81 -8.53 -14.09 11.36
C ALA A 81 -8.40 -15.62 11.20
N LYS A 82 -9.51 -16.33 10.98
CA LYS A 82 -9.47 -17.77 10.69
C LYS A 82 -8.72 -18.09 9.40
N TRP A 83 -8.89 -17.26 8.36
CA TRP A 83 -8.18 -17.43 7.09
C TRP A 83 -6.67 -17.21 7.22
N ILE A 84 -6.23 -16.28 8.08
CA ILE A 84 -4.81 -15.94 8.21
C ILE A 84 -4.04 -16.84 9.18
N GLU A 85 -4.74 -17.51 10.09
CA GLU A 85 -4.18 -18.41 11.11
C GLU A 85 -3.11 -19.41 10.59
N PRO A 86 -3.30 -20.15 9.49
CA PRO A 86 -2.27 -21.09 9.01
C PRO A 86 -0.97 -20.41 8.59
N TYR A 87 -1.03 -19.13 8.18
CA TYR A 87 0.15 -18.35 7.84
C TYR A 87 0.88 -17.82 9.09
N LEU A 88 0.14 -17.56 10.17
CA LEU A 88 0.70 -17.15 11.46
C LEU A 88 1.33 -18.33 12.21
N SER A 89 0.80 -19.53 12.04
CA SER A 89 1.37 -20.76 12.64
C SER A 89 2.76 -21.12 12.10
N ASN A 90 3.21 -20.51 11.00
CA ASN A 90 4.55 -20.67 10.44
C ASN A 90 5.21 -19.31 10.10
N ILE A 91 5.28 -18.41 11.09
CA ILE A 91 5.88 -17.06 10.93
C ILE A 91 7.37 -17.06 10.52
N THR A 92 8.08 -18.17 10.72
CA THR A 92 9.49 -18.31 10.35
C THR A 92 9.68 -18.77 8.91
N ASN A 93 8.60 -19.03 8.17
CA ASN A 93 8.68 -19.49 6.78
C ASN A 93 9.43 -18.49 5.89
N GLN A 94 10.46 -18.99 5.21
CA GLN A 94 11.32 -18.21 4.31
C GLN A 94 10.99 -18.42 2.83
N ASP A 95 9.96 -19.20 2.50
CA ASP A 95 9.52 -19.42 1.13
C ASP A 95 9.23 -18.06 0.46
N PRO A 96 9.89 -17.75 -0.67
CA PRO A 96 9.70 -16.52 -1.42
C PRO A 96 8.33 -16.43 -2.09
N ASN A 97 7.44 -17.41 -1.96
CA ASN A 97 6.04 -17.30 -2.37
C ASN A 97 5.07 -17.23 -1.19
N TYR A 98 5.60 -17.21 0.04
CA TYR A 98 4.76 -17.20 1.23
C TYR A 98 4.11 -15.84 1.45
N LEU A 99 2.82 -15.86 1.79
CA LEU A 99 1.98 -14.66 1.96
C LEU A 99 2.60 -13.60 2.89
N LEU A 100 3.25 -14.05 3.97
CA LEU A 100 3.86 -13.17 4.97
C LEU A 100 5.08 -12.40 4.45
N ASN A 101 5.69 -12.84 3.35
CA ASN A 101 6.91 -12.24 2.81
C ASN A 101 6.64 -11.16 1.76
N TYR A 102 5.39 -11.01 1.28
CA TYR A 102 5.02 -10.06 0.22
C TYR A 102 3.72 -9.32 0.52
N TRP A 103 3.84 -8.01 0.74
CA TRP A 103 2.71 -7.14 1.02
C TRP A 103 1.72 -7.07 -0.14
N THR A 104 2.23 -7.07 -1.38
CA THR A 104 1.41 -7.06 -2.60
C THR A 104 0.54 -8.30 -2.71
N LEU A 105 1.10 -9.48 -2.40
CA LEU A 105 0.38 -10.75 -2.41
C LEU A 105 -0.69 -10.78 -1.30
N PHE A 106 -0.35 -10.34 -0.10
CA PHE A 106 -1.30 -10.22 1.01
C PHE A 106 -2.48 -9.32 0.67
N LYS A 107 -2.23 -8.11 0.17
CA LYS A 107 -3.30 -7.20 -0.27
C LYS A 107 -4.22 -7.84 -1.30
N SER A 108 -3.64 -8.49 -2.30
CA SER A 108 -4.38 -9.12 -3.39
C SER A 108 -5.30 -10.23 -2.87
N GLN A 109 -4.77 -11.15 -2.06
CA GLN A 109 -5.58 -12.24 -1.51
C GLN A 109 -6.63 -11.74 -0.51
N LEU A 110 -6.28 -10.80 0.37
CA LEU A 110 -7.24 -10.21 1.30
C LEU A 110 -8.40 -9.57 0.54
N PHE A 111 -8.12 -8.82 -0.52
CA PHE A 111 -9.15 -8.23 -1.37
C PHE A 111 -9.94 -9.28 -2.18
N MET A 112 -9.30 -10.34 -2.65
CA MET A 112 -9.96 -11.43 -3.39
C MET A 112 -11.03 -12.13 -2.54
N PHE A 113 -10.68 -12.50 -1.30
CA PHE A 113 -11.57 -13.26 -0.43
C PHE A 113 -12.62 -12.40 0.26
N PHE A 114 -12.31 -11.13 0.51
CA PHE A 114 -13.09 -10.31 1.41
C PHE A 114 -13.48 -8.93 0.86
N GLY A 115 -12.89 -8.50 -0.24
CA GLY A 115 -13.14 -7.21 -0.88
C GLY A 115 -14.32 -7.24 -1.85
N ASP A 116 -14.75 -6.04 -2.28
CA ASP A 116 -15.85 -5.90 -3.23
C ASP A 116 -15.41 -6.23 -4.67
N GLN A 117 -15.53 -7.50 -5.03
CA GLN A 117 -15.26 -8.00 -6.38
C GLN A 117 -16.28 -7.45 -7.40
N ASN A 118 -17.53 -7.29 -7.01
CA ASN A 118 -18.59 -6.78 -7.89
C ASN A 118 -18.31 -5.31 -8.25
N GLY A 119 -17.79 -4.52 -7.31
CA GLY A 119 -17.35 -3.16 -7.57
C GLY A 119 -16.24 -3.07 -8.61
N VAL A 120 -15.28 -4.02 -8.62
CA VAL A 120 -14.24 -4.09 -9.67
C VAL A 120 -14.86 -4.43 -11.02
N ILE A 121 -15.68 -5.47 -11.09
CA ILE A 121 -16.33 -5.91 -12.34
C ILE A 121 -17.20 -4.79 -12.92
N LYS A 122 -17.96 -4.09 -12.07
CA LYS A 122 -18.77 -2.95 -12.47
C LYS A 122 -17.90 -1.81 -13.01
N ALA A 123 -16.78 -1.51 -12.35
CA ALA A 123 -15.87 -0.47 -12.82
C ALA A 123 -15.22 -0.82 -14.16
N GLU A 124 -14.90 -2.10 -14.40
CA GLU A 124 -14.42 -2.57 -15.71
C GLU A 124 -15.49 -2.35 -16.79
N ALA A 125 -16.74 -2.76 -16.55
CA ALA A 125 -17.83 -2.55 -17.49
C ALA A 125 -18.15 -1.07 -17.74
N GLU A 126 -18.05 -0.24 -16.71
CA GLU A 126 -18.24 1.22 -16.81
C GLU A 126 -17.10 1.86 -17.61
N LEU A 127 -15.85 1.42 -17.40
CA LEU A 127 -14.71 1.88 -18.18
C LEU A 127 -14.85 1.53 -19.67
N ASP A 128 -15.30 0.32 -20.00
CA ASP A 128 -15.50 -0.14 -21.38
C ASP A 128 -16.57 0.69 -22.12
N SER A 129 -17.57 1.17 -21.39
CA SER A 129 -18.67 2.00 -21.92
C SER A 129 -18.43 3.51 -21.77
N LEU A 130 -17.32 3.95 -21.15
CA LEU A 130 -17.03 5.36 -20.89
C LEU A 130 -16.79 6.14 -22.19
N ARG A 131 -17.59 7.18 -22.44
CA ARG A 131 -17.49 8.05 -23.62
C ARG A 131 -17.70 9.51 -23.23
N ILE A 132 -17.12 10.44 -23.99
CA ILE A 132 -17.42 11.87 -23.87
C ILE A 132 -18.81 12.10 -24.45
N LYS A 133 -19.77 12.53 -23.61
CA LYS A 133 -21.17 12.69 -24.02
C LYS A 133 -21.45 14.02 -24.71
N GLU A 134 -20.77 15.09 -24.29
CA GLU A 134 -21.00 16.46 -24.76
C GLU A 134 -19.69 17.26 -24.85
N VAL A 135 -19.67 18.26 -25.73
CA VAL A 135 -18.56 19.20 -25.87
C VAL A 135 -18.45 20.03 -24.57
N GLY A 136 -17.29 19.98 -23.91
CA GLY A 136 -17.06 20.63 -22.61
C GLY A 136 -17.03 19.68 -21.41
N HIS A 137 -17.47 18.42 -21.57
CA HIS A 137 -17.44 17.41 -20.49
C HIS A 137 -16.13 16.59 -20.43
N VAL A 138 -15.06 17.08 -21.08
CA VAL A 138 -13.75 16.41 -21.11
C VAL A 138 -13.19 16.25 -19.69
N LEU A 139 -13.36 17.24 -18.82
CA LEU A 139 -12.89 17.17 -17.44
C LEU A 139 -13.62 16.11 -16.61
N LEU A 140 -14.94 15.95 -16.83
CA LEU A 140 -15.73 14.89 -16.19
C LEU A 140 -15.26 13.52 -16.66
N TYR A 141 -15.10 13.34 -17.98
CA TYR A 141 -14.55 12.12 -18.55
C TYR A 141 -13.18 11.76 -17.96
N ILE A 142 -12.26 12.73 -17.86
CA ILE A 142 -10.92 12.49 -17.29
C ILE A 142 -11.02 12.08 -15.82
N SER A 143 -11.91 12.71 -15.05
CA SER A 143 -12.14 12.37 -13.64
C SER A 143 -12.67 10.95 -13.49
N ASP A 144 -13.72 10.60 -14.24
CA ASP A 144 -14.34 9.27 -14.20
C ASP A 144 -13.35 8.19 -14.64
N TYR A 145 -12.61 8.43 -15.74
CA TYR A 145 -11.57 7.54 -16.21
C TYR A 145 -10.51 7.26 -15.14
N ARG A 146 -9.99 8.30 -14.49
CA ARG A 146 -8.97 8.15 -13.43
C ARG A 146 -9.50 7.37 -12.24
N SER A 147 -10.73 7.64 -11.83
CA SER A 147 -11.39 6.93 -10.74
C SER A 147 -11.53 5.43 -11.05
N LEU A 148 -12.07 5.10 -12.23
CA LEU A 148 -12.27 3.72 -12.68
C LEU A 148 -10.95 2.97 -12.84
N VAL A 149 -9.93 3.60 -13.45
CA VAL A 149 -8.60 2.99 -13.60
C VAL A 149 -7.92 2.76 -12.26
N SER A 150 -8.09 3.64 -11.26
CA SER A 150 -7.56 3.39 -9.91
C SER A 150 -8.26 2.20 -9.25
N ILE A 151 -9.59 2.09 -9.35
CA ILE A 151 -10.35 0.97 -8.82
C ILE A 151 -9.89 -0.36 -9.44
N ILE A 152 -9.59 -0.38 -10.74
CA ILE A 152 -9.18 -1.58 -11.49
C ILE A 152 -7.69 -1.89 -11.28
N GLY A 153 -6.82 -0.88 -11.27
CA GLY A 153 -5.37 -1.07 -11.18
C GLY A 153 -4.92 -1.54 -9.79
N ASP A 154 -5.53 -1.02 -8.73
CA ASP A 154 -5.13 -1.35 -7.36
C ASP A 154 -5.70 -2.69 -6.88
N TRP A 155 -6.80 -3.16 -7.49
CA TRP A 155 -7.64 -4.25 -6.96
C TRP A 155 -8.11 -5.28 -7.98
N GLY A 156 -7.99 -4.99 -9.27
CA GLY A 156 -8.41 -5.88 -10.34
C GLY A 156 -7.42 -7.02 -10.56
N LYS A 157 -7.83 -8.00 -11.37
CA LYS A 157 -7.04 -9.21 -11.69
C LYS A 157 -5.72 -8.92 -12.46
N ARG A 158 -5.39 -7.64 -12.68
CA ARG A 158 -4.19 -7.16 -13.37
C ARG A 158 -3.13 -6.60 -12.43
N ALA A 159 -3.07 -7.05 -11.17
CA ALA A 159 -1.78 -7.02 -10.47
C ALA A 159 -0.78 -7.82 -11.32
N PRO A 160 0.46 -7.35 -11.55
CA PRO A 160 1.40 -8.04 -12.41
C PRO A 160 1.65 -9.41 -11.82
N ILE A 161 1.10 -10.42 -12.47
CA ILE A 161 1.41 -11.81 -12.21
C ILE A 161 2.84 -11.93 -12.71
N HIS A 162 3.81 -11.80 -11.79
CA HIS A 162 5.09 -12.40 -12.07
C HIS A 162 4.78 -13.89 -12.23
N ASP A 163 5.06 -14.37 -13.44
CA ASP A 163 4.80 -15.72 -13.91
C ASP A 163 5.18 -16.75 -12.84
N SER A 164 4.16 -17.25 -12.13
CA SER A 164 4.25 -18.42 -11.27
C SER A 164 3.36 -19.45 -11.91
N GLY A 165 4.01 -20.29 -12.72
CA GLY A 165 3.37 -21.39 -13.42
C GLY A 165 2.49 -22.23 -12.50
N SER A 166 1.34 -22.61 -13.06
CA SER A 166 0.68 -23.90 -12.83
C SER A 166 0.72 -24.44 -11.41
N ILE A 167 -0.07 -23.86 -10.50
CA ILE A 167 -0.54 -24.59 -9.32
C ILE A 167 -2.05 -24.77 -9.44
N GLY A 168 -2.40 -25.90 -10.03
CA GLY A 168 -3.53 -26.76 -9.71
C GLY A 168 -4.86 -26.12 -9.32
N LEU A 169 -5.72 -25.91 -10.32
CA LEU A 169 -7.16 -26.05 -10.17
C LEU A 169 -7.70 -26.93 -11.30
N SER A 170 -7.31 -28.20 -11.29
CA SER A 170 -8.05 -29.26 -11.95
C SER A 170 -8.83 -30.03 -10.89
N SER A 171 -10.15 -30.08 -11.12
CA SER A 171 -11.11 -31.01 -10.53
C SER A 171 -11.95 -30.48 -9.37
N PHE A 172 -13.05 -29.81 -9.72
CA PHE A 172 -14.36 -30.12 -9.14
C PHE A 172 -15.41 -30.05 -10.26
N LYS A 173 -15.58 -31.19 -10.94
CA LYS A 173 -16.86 -31.61 -11.50
C LYS A 173 -17.08 -33.03 -11.01
N ASN A 174 -18.10 -33.20 -10.19
CA ASN A 174 -19.02 -34.33 -10.18
C ASN A 174 -20.34 -33.81 -9.63
#